data_AF-A0A944RS87-F1
#
_entry.id   AF-A0A944RS87-F1
#
_cell.length_a   1.000
_cell.length_b   1.000
_cell.length_c   1.000
_cell.angle_alpha   90.00
_cell.angle_beta   90.00
_cell.angle_gamma   90.00
#
_symmetry.space_group_name_H-M   'P 1'
#
loop_
_entity.id
_entity.type
_entity.pdbx_description
1 polymer ?
#
loop_
_entity_poly.entity_id
_entity_poly.type
_entity_poly.pdbx_seq_one_letter_code
_entity_poly.pdbx_strand_id
1 'polypeptide(L)'
;MSLWRIPFNNEIEPSKLIIALRERIKELNCLYAIEQLSERHSDSIDNLLQEIANFLPFSWQYPEITCARIVFKEKTYKSKGFKITKWRQSSRLNMYGEPVGEITIVYLEERPPADEGPFLKEESALLDALAQRIGFAAVRIYAELELKEINNQLLLERKALQEANTALRTVLARIGEEKQSIYTDIKANIDKILIPILHELTLHLPKIQRKYAEMLRTNLEDIVSPFVSHLSKNFLSLTSTEITICNMIRSGLQTKEIAQIRGVSMGTVNRHREHIRRKLKITNSDINLATYLQSNMSE
;
A
#
# COMPACT_ATOMS: atom_id res chain seq x y z
N MET A 1 -38.40 5.09 19.53
CA MET A 1 -39.46 5.93 20.14
C MET A 1 -40.50 6.19 19.08
N SER A 2 -41.65 5.51 19.13
CA SER A 2 -42.74 5.66 18.16
C SER A 2 -43.59 6.88 18.52
N LEU A 3 -43.22 8.04 17.97
CA LEU A 3 -43.83 9.34 18.31
C LEU A 3 -45.27 9.50 17.81
N TRP A 4 -45.77 8.64 16.91
CA TRP A 4 -47.11 8.76 16.34
C TRP A 4 -47.80 7.39 16.26
N ARG A 5 -48.42 6.97 17.38
CA ARG A 5 -49.36 5.85 17.34
C ARG A 5 -50.69 6.35 16.79
N ILE A 6 -51.21 5.71 15.74
CA ILE A 6 -52.63 5.79 15.41
C ILE A 6 -53.36 5.22 16.63
N PRO A 7 -54.19 5.99 17.35
CA PRO A 7 -54.95 5.44 18.44
C PRO A 7 -56.02 4.53 17.83
N PHE A 8 -55.79 3.22 17.88
CA PHE A 8 -56.83 2.23 17.63
C PHE A 8 -57.71 2.17 18.87
N ASN A 9 -58.54 3.18 19.11
CA ASN A 9 -59.56 3.13 20.15
C ASN A 9 -60.91 3.60 19.57
N ASN A 10 -61.97 2.85 19.87
CA ASN A 10 -63.27 2.86 19.19
C ASN A 10 -64.16 4.11 19.41
N GLU A 11 -63.61 5.25 19.82
CA GLU A 11 -64.36 6.49 20.04
C GLU A 11 -63.52 7.73 19.64
N ILE A 12 -63.11 7.82 18.38
CA ILE A 12 -62.44 9.01 17.86
C ILE A 12 -63.39 9.69 16.86
N GLU A 13 -63.65 10.99 17.07
CA GLU A 13 -64.38 11.81 16.10
C GLU A 13 -63.74 11.68 14.70
N PRO A 14 -64.51 11.40 13.64
CA PRO A 14 -63.99 11.17 12.29
C PRO A 14 -63.05 12.26 11.79
N SER A 15 -63.27 13.51 12.22
CA SER A 15 -62.43 14.67 11.93
C SER A 15 -61.00 14.54 12.46
N LYS A 16 -60.82 14.03 13.69
CA LYS A 16 -59.50 13.84 14.30
C LYS A 16 -58.69 12.76 13.60
N LEU A 17 -59.35 11.68 13.16
CA LEU A 17 -58.71 10.61 12.41
C LEU A 17 -58.23 11.09 11.03
N ILE A 18 -59.05 11.88 10.32
CA ILE A 18 -58.68 12.44 9.01
C ILE A 18 -57.45 13.35 9.12
N ILE A 19 -57.38 14.19 10.17
CA ILE A 19 -56.22 15.06 10.42
C ILE A 19 -54.97 14.21 10.69
N ALA A 20 -55.05 13.22 11.58
CA ALA A 20 -53.92 12.35 11.89
C ALA A 20 -53.41 11.56 10.67
N LEU A 21 -54.32 11.07 9.82
CA LEU A 21 -53.96 10.39 8.57
C LEU A 21 -53.27 11.34 7.59
N ARG A 22 -53.73 12.59 7.49
CA ARG A 22 -53.13 13.59 6.60
C ARG A 22 -51.70 13.92 7.02
N GLU A 23 -51.45 14.11 8.32
CA GLU A 23 -50.10 14.35 8.83
C GLU A 23 -49.18 13.14 8.61
N ARG A 24 -49.71 11.91 8.77
CA ARG A 24 -48.94 10.69 8.48
C ARG A 24 -48.57 10.55 7.00
N ILE A 25 -49.48 10.91 6.09
CA ILE A 25 -49.21 10.91 4.64
C ILE A 25 -48.11 11.92 4.30
N LYS A 26 -48.16 13.13 4.88
CA LYS A 26 -47.10 14.13 4.69
C LYS A 26 -45.75 13.61 5.14
N GLU A 27 -45.68 13.02 6.34
CA GLU A 27 -44.45 12.42 6.86
C GLU A 27 -43.92 11.35 5.88
N LEU A 28 -44.74 10.36 5.53
CA LEU A 28 -44.33 9.28 4.62
C LEU A 28 -43.85 9.80 3.26
N ASN A 29 -44.51 10.80 2.69
CA ASN A 29 -44.09 11.41 1.43
C ASN A 29 -42.72 12.08 1.54
N CYS A 30 -42.46 12.81 2.61
CA CYS A 30 -41.13 13.38 2.84
C CYS A 30 -40.08 12.30 3.05
N LEU A 31 -40.48 11.25 3.78
CA LEU A 31 -39.57 10.18 4.08
C LEU A 31 -39.11 9.51 2.78
N TYR A 32 -40.07 9.06 1.98
CA TYR A 32 -39.83 8.42 0.69
C TYR A 32 -39.10 9.33 -0.29
N ALA A 33 -39.45 10.63 -0.35
CA ALA A 33 -38.77 11.59 -1.22
C ALA A 33 -37.27 11.66 -0.90
N ILE A 34 -36.87 11.79 0.37
CA ILE A 34 -35.45 11.84 0.73
C ILE A 34 -34.73 10.53 0.38
N GLU A 35 -35.37 9.37 0.58
CA GLU A 35 -34.79 8.07 0.19
C GLU A 35 -34.53 8.03 -1.32
N GLN A 36 -35.56 8.32 -2.13
CA GLN A 36 -35.44 8.31 -3.58
C GLN A 36 -34.44 9.35 -4.10
N LEU A 37 -34.42 10.54 -3.51
CA LEU A 37 -33.47 11.59 -3.87
C LEU A 37 -32.04 11.18 -3.48
N SER A 38 -31.86 10.53 -2.32
CA SER A 38 -30.55 10.06 -1.86
C SER A 38 -29.96 8.96 -2.74
N GLU A 39 -30.81 8.14 -3.36
CA GLU A 39 -30.38 7.12 -4.33
C GLU A 39 -30.02 7.75 -5.69
N ARG A 40 -30.82 8.73 -6.14
CA ARG A 40 -30.58 9.41 -7.42
C ARG A 40 -29.33 10.29 -7.43
N HIS A 41 -29.01 10.91 -6.29
CA HIS A 41 -27.91 11.86 -6.15
C HIS A 41 -26.76 11.31 -5.30
N SER A 42 -26.49 10.00 -5.37
CA SER A 42 -25.38 9.36 -4.64
C SER A 42 -24.00 9.96 -4.98
N ASP A 43 -23.85 10.53 -6.17
CA ASP A 43 -22.60 11.18 -6.61
C ASP A 43 -22.49 12.67 -6.21
N SER A 44 -23.54 13.30 -5.67
CA SER A 44 -23.51 14.73 -5.31
C SER A 44 -24.46 15.09 -4.17
N ILE A 45 -23.88 15.31 -2.99
CA ILE A 45 -24.60 15.81 -1.82
C ILE A 45 -25.21 17.20 -2.07
N ASP A 46 -24.57 18.03 -2.89
CA ASP A 46 -25.05 19.38 -3.17
C ASP A 46 -26.39 19.33 -3.95
N ASN A 47 -26.50 18.44 -4.94
CA ASN A 47 -27.74 18.27 -5.71
C ASN A 47 -28.87 17.73 -4.84
N LEU A 48 -28.56 16.74 -3.99
CA LEU A 48 -29.49 16.18 -3.02
C LEU A 48 -30.07 17.28 -2.11
N LEU A 49 -29.20 18.07 -1.48
CA LEU A 49 -29.62 19.11 -0.54
C LEU A 49 -30.43 20.22 -1.23
N GLN A 50 -30.08 20.58 -2.46
CA GLN A 50 -30.82 21.58 -3.22
C GLN A 50 -32.23 21.08 -3.60
N GLU A 51 -32.37 19.82 -4.03
CA GLU A 51 -33.68 19.25 -4.33
C GLU A 51 -34.54 19.09 -3.08
N ILE A 52 -33.96 18.67 -1.95
CA ILE A 52 -34.67 18.61 -0.68
C ILE A 52 -35.15 20.02 -0.27
N ALA A 53 -34.29 21.04 -0.35
CA ALA A 53 -34.69 22.41 -0.05
C ALA A 53 -35.87 22.89 -0.91
N ASN A 54 -35.95 22.47 -2.18
CA ASN A 54 -37.07 22.80 -3.06
C ASN A 54 -38.35 22.01 -2.72
N PHE A 55 -38.22 20.81 -2.18
CA PHE A 55 -39.35 19.92 -1.86
C PHE A 55 -39.99 20.23 -0.50
N LEU A 56 -39.19 20.60 0.51
CA LEU A 56 -39.67 20.83 1.90
C LEU A 56 -40.92 21.72 2.02
N PRO A 57 -41.07 22.84 1.27
CA PRO A 57 -42.27 23.68 1.36
C PRO A 57 -43.60 22.95 1.19
N PHE A 58 -43.66 21.92 0.34
CA PHE A 58 -44.90 21.19 0.04
C PHE A 58 -45.43 20.35 1.22
N SER A 59 -44.62 20.17 2.25
CA SER A 59 -44.93 19.31 3.39
C SER A 59 -45.46 20.06 4.61
N TRP A 60 -45.40 21.38 4.58
CA TRP A 60 -45.92 22.24 5.65
C TRP A 60 -47.39 22.61 5.41
N GLN A 61 -48.04 23.15 6.45
CA GLN A 61 -49.46 23.52 6.42
C GLN A 61 -49.80 24.55 5.33
N TYR A 62 -48.88 25.45 5.01
CA TYR A 62 -49.08 26.52 4.03
C TYR A 62 -47.99 26.55 2.94
N PRO A 63 -47.98 25.59 1.98
CA PRO A 63 -46.90 25.45 1.00
C PRO A 63 -46.59 26.70 0.18
N GLU A 64 -47.63 27.44 -0.23
CA GLU A 64 -47.53 28.62 -1.11
C GLU A 64 -46.68 29.76 -0.52
N ILE A 65 -46.61 29.83 0.82
CA ILE A 65 -45.86 30.86 1.55
C ILE A 65 -44.69 30.28 2.34
N THR A 66 -44.42 28.98 2.18
CA THR A 66 -43.34 28.30 2.88
C THR A 66 -42.07 28.39 2.07
N CYS A 67 -40.97 28.71 2.72
CA CYS A 67 -39.64 28.65 2.14
C CYS A 67 -38.73 27.81 3.03
N ALA A 68 -37.80 27.09 2.41
CA ALA A 68 -36.83 26.29 3.11
C ALA A 68 -35.40 26.75 2.79
N ARG A 69 -34.53 26.63 3.78
CA ARG A 69 -33.09 26.79 3.63
C ARG A 69 -32.40 25.66 4.34
N ILE A 70 -31.40 25.08 3.70
CA ILE A 70 -30.50 24.13 4.31
C ILE A 70 -29.11 24.74 4.30
N VAL A 71 -28.51 24.89 5.47
CA VAL A 71 -27.09 25.21 5.63
C VAL A 71 -26.39 23.90 5.96
N PHE A 72 -25.36 23.56 5.20
CA PHE A 72 -24.58 22.35 5.41
C PHE A 72 -23.12 22.64 5.13
N LYS A 73 -22.28 22.48 6.16
CA LYS A 73 -20.91 22.99 6.20
C LYS A 73 -20.90 24.49 5.83
N GLU A 74 -20.18 24.87 4.79
CA GLU A 74 -20.06 26.26 4.33
C GLU A 74 -21.05 26.63 3.21
N LYS A 75 -21.87 25.67 2.76
CA LYS A 75 -22.80 25.87 1.64
C LYS A 75 -24.22 26.09 2.14
N THR A 76 -24.98 26.88 1.39
CA THR A 76 -26.37 27.19 1.68
C THR A 76 -27.24 26.89 0.46
N TYR A 77 -28.28 26.08 0.66
CA TYR A 77 -29.28 25.68 -0.31
C TYR A 77 -30.60 26.33 0.05
N LYS A 78 -31.30 26.89 -0.94
CA LYS A 78 -32.53 27.66 -0.68
C LYS A 78 -33.61 27.24 -1.66
N SER A 79 -34.84 27.18 -1.17
CA SER A 79 -36.02 27.10 -2.02
C SER A 79 -36.22 28.43 -2.76
N LYS A 80 -37.01 28.38 -3.85
CA LYS A 80 -37.40 29.58 -4.58
C LYS A 80 -38.09 30.58 -3.65
N GLY A 81 -37.74 31.86 -3.77
CA GLY A 81 -38.40 32.95 -3.02
C GLY A 81 -37.97 33.09 -1.55
N PHE A 82 -36.95 32.36 -1.10
CA PHE A 82 -36.51 32.36 0.31
C PHE A 82 -36.19 33.77 0.84
N LYS A 83 -36.87 34.14 1.93
CA LYS A 83 -36.61 35.35 2.73
C LYS A 83 -36.73 35.00 4.21
N ILE A 84 -35.84 35.56 5.03
CA ILE A 84 -35.90 35.36 6.49
C ILE A 84 -36.99 36.26 7.06
N THR A 85 -37.89 35.68 7.86
CA THR A 85 -38.92 36.41 8.60
C THR A 85 -38.86 36.06 10.09
N LYS A 86 -39.75 36.67 10.88
CA LYS A 86 -39.95 36.33 12.30
C LYS A 86 -40.63 34.95 12.48
N TRP A 87 -41.33 34.46 11.45
CA TRP A 87 -42.05 33.17 11.48
C TRP A 87 -41.16 32.07 10.92
N ARG A 88 -40.27 31.55 11.76
CA ARG A 88 -39.34 30.49 11.36
C ARG A 88 -39.18 29.43 12.43
N GLN A 89 -38.89 28.21 11.99
CA GLN A 89 -38.43 27.11 12.82
C GLN A 89 -37.15 26.53 12.23
N SER A 90 -36.34 25.87 13.04
CA SER A 90 -35.07 25.30 12.58
C SER A 90 -34.69 24.05 13.36
N SER A 91 -34.05 23.11 12.67
CA SER A 91 -33.48 21.90 13.28
C SER A 91 -32.03 21.71 12.84
N ARG A 92 -31.21 21.16 13.73
CA ARG A 92 -29.77 20.97 13.50
C ARG A 92 -29.52 19.74 12.64
N LEU A 93 -28.62 19.88 11.68
CA LEU A 93 -28.07 18.76 10.91
C LEU A 93 -26.82 18.25 11.61
N ASN A 94 -26.81 16.97 11.94
CA ASN A 94 -25.67 16.34 12.59
C ASN A 94 -25.07 15.23 11.71
N MET A 95 -23.73 15.13 11.70
CA MET A 95 -22.99 14.00 11.17
C MET A 95 -22.10 13.44 12.26
N TYR A 96 -22.11 12.13 12.47
CA TYR A 96 -21.32 11.47 13.52
C TYR A 96 -21.53 12.07 14.93
N GLY A 97 -22.71 12.61 15.20
CA GLY A 97 -23.04 13.28 16.46
C GLY A 97 -22.66 14.76 16.53
N GLU A 98 -21.89 15.28 15.57
CA GLU A 98 -21.44 16.67 15.53
C GLU A 98 -22.36 17.53 14.65
N PRO A 99 -22.71 18.76 15.07
CA PRO A 99 -23.53 19.67 14.27
C PRO A 99 -22.73 20.19 13.07
N VAL A 100 -23.21 19.90 11.87
CA VAL A 100 -22.60 20.32 10.60
C VAL A 100 -23.43 21.34 9.84
N GLY A 101 -24.62 21.70 10.36
CA GLY A 101 -25.52 22.61 9.67
C GLY A 101 -26.89 22.74 10.33
N GLU A 102 -27.83 23.32 9.59
CA GLU A 102 -29.22 23.49 10.02
C GLU A 102 -30.19 23.47 8.83
N ILE A 103 -31.41 22.98 9.06
CA ILE A 103 -32.55 23.18 8.19
C ILE A 103 -33.41 24.28 8.82
N THR A 104 -33.80 25.26 8.02
CA THR A 104 -34.69 26.35 8.42
C THR A 104 -35.94 26.33 7.54
N ILE A 105 -37.11 26.36 8.16
CA ILE A 105 -38.39 26.59 7.48
C ILE A 105 -38.92 27.97 7.87
N VAL A 106 -39.44 28.71 6.91
CA VAL A 106 -39.91 30.08 7.07
C VAL A 106 -41.27 30.25 6.41
N TYR A 107 -42.20 30.92 7.08
CA TYR A 107 -43.41 31.46 6.47
C TYR A 107 -43.18 32.92 6.07
N LEU A 108 -43.60 33.28 4.85
CA LEU A 108 -43.43 34.64 4.32
C LEU A 108 -44.46 35.64 4.86
N GLU A 109 -45.57 35.16 5.41
CA GLU A 109 -46.70 35.95 5.91
C GLU A 109 -47.09 35.53 7.32
N GLU A 110 -47.80 36.41 8.03
CA GLU A 110 -48.37 36.09 9.35
C GLU A 110 -49.46 35.04 9.23
N ARG A 111 -49.45 34.07 10.15
CA ARG A 111 -50.47 33.04 10.27
C ARG A 111 -50.94 32.94 11.72
N PRO A 112 -52.15 32.38 11.96
CA PRO A 112 -52.67 32.21 13.31
C PRO A 112 -51.67 31.46 14.20
N PRO A 113 -51.54 31.84 15.48
CA PRO A 113 -50.69 31.11 16.41
C PRO A 113 -51.21 29.68 16.61
N ALA A 114 -50.28 28.74 16.63
CA ALA A 114 -50.45 27.32 16.89
C ALA A 114 -49.61 26.94 18.13
N ASP A 115 -48.77 25.90 18.08
CA ASP A 115 -47.94 25.48 19.21
C ASP A 115 -46.62 26.27 19.31
N GLU A 116 -45.94 26.49 18.18
CA GLU A 116 -44.63 27.15 18.11
C GLU A 116 -44.67 28.35 17.16
N GLY A 117 -45.22 29.47 17.64
CA GLY A 117 -45.59 30.56 16.74
C GLY A 117 -46.67 30.08 15.79
N PRO A 118 -46.54 30.20 14.45
CA PRO A 118 -47.54 29.70 13.51
C PRO A 118 -47.39 28.21 13.14
N PHE A 119 -46.47 27.46 13.77
CA PHE A 119 -46.18 26.07 13.43
C PHE A 119 -46.81 25.07 14.41
N LEU A 120 -47.16 23.89 13.89
CA LEU A 120 -47.68 22.76 14.67
C LEU A 120 -46.54 21.95 15.30
N LYS A 121 -46.80 21.28 16.44
CA LYS A 121 -45.83 20.33 17.03
C LYS A 121 -45.43 19.21 16.08
N GLU A 122 -46.40 18.72 15.29
CA GLU A 122 -46.19 17.72 14.25
C GLU A 122 -45.17 18.19 13.21
N GLU A 123 -45.18 19.48 12.86
CA GLU A 123 -44.25 20.06 11.88
C GLU A 123 -42.83 20.18 12.45
N SER A 124 -42.68 20.56 13.72
CA SER A 124 -41.36 20.56 14.37
C SER A 124 -40.80 19.14 14.45
N ALA A 125 -41.63 18.16 14.85
CA ALA A 125 -41.22 16.76 14.90
C ALA A 125 -40.86 16.21 13.50
N LEU A 126 -41.59 16.63 12.46
CA LEU A 126 -41.26 16.33 11.08
C LEU A 126 -39.90 16.94 10.71
N LEU A 127 -39.65 18.21 11.01
CA LEU A 127 -38.38 18.88 10.71
C LEU A 127 -37.19 18.18 11.36
N ASP A 128 -37.32 17.78 12.62
CA ASP A 128 -36.29 17.03 13.35
C ASP A 128 -36.02 15.66 12.73
N ALA A 129 -37.08 14.93 12.37
CA ALA A 129 -36.95 13.64 11.70
C ALA A 129 -36.27 13.77 10.32
N LEU A 130 -36.59 14.83 9.57
CA LEU A 130 -35.95 15.12 8.28
C LEU A 130 -34.49 15.50 8.47
N ALA A 131 -34.16 16.32 9.47
CA ALA A 131 -32.78 16.68 9.78
C ALA A 131 -31.91 15.46 10.09
N GLN A 132 -32.43 14.53 10.90
CA GLN A 132 -31.73 13.28 11.18
C GLN A 132 -31.50 12.45 9.91
N ARG A 133 -32.52 12.30 9.05
CA ARG A 133 -32.41 11.49 7.83
C ARG A 133 -31.49 12.11 6.78
N ILE A 134 -31.50 13.43 6.63
CA ILE A 134 -30.53 14.13 5.78
C ILE A 134 -29.12 13.92 6.33
N GLY A 135 -28.93 13.99 7.65
CA GLY A 135 -27.64 13.67 8.29
C GLY A 135 -27.15 12.26 7.96
N PHE A 136 -28.02 11.25 8.09
CA PHE A 136 -27.67 9.86 7.74
C PHE A 136 -27.36 9.67 6.26
N ALA A 137 -28.15 10.27 5.36
CA ALA A 137 -27.92 10.21 3.93
C ALA A 137 -26.58 10.89 3.55
N ALA A 138 -26.27 12.03 4.17
CA ALA A 138 -25.00 12.72 3.99
C ALA A 138 -23.82 11.84 4.43
N VAL A 139 -23.88 11.23 5.62
CA VAL A 139 -22.85 10.30 6.10
C VAL A 139 -22.60 9.17 5.09
N ARG A 140 -23.66 8.54 4.59
CA ARG A 140 -23.55 7.47 3.59
C ARG A 140 -22.86 7.94 2.31
N ILE A 141 -23.33 9.05 1.73
CA ILE A 141 -22.80 9.59 0.48
C ILE A 141 -21.32 9.99 0.63
N TYR A 142 -20.94 10.64 1.74
CA TYR A 142 -19.54 11.00 1.98
C TYR A 142 -18.63 9.78 2.11
N ALA A 143 -19.07 8.74 2.81
CA ALA A 143 -18.31 7.50 2.94
C ALA A 143 -18.12 6.80 1.57
N GLU A 144 -19.15 6.78 0.73
CA GLU A 144 -19.07 6.21 -0.62
C GLU A 144 -18.09 6.99 -1.53
N LEU A 145 -18.14 8.34 -1.47
CA LEU A 145 -17.22 9.19 -2.24
C LEU A 145 -15.77 9.03 -1.79
N GLU A 146 -15.52 9.01 -0.48
CA GLU A 146 -14.18 8.81 0.09
C GLU A 146 -13.61 7.43 -0.28
N LEU A 147 -14.42 6.37 -0.16
CA LEU A 147 -14.01 5.02 -0.57
C LEU A 147 -13.69 4.96 -2.07
N LYS A 148 -14.47 5.62 -2.91
CA LYS A 148 -14.23 5.68 -4.36
C LYS A 148 -12.92 6.39 -4.68
N GLU A 149 -12.63 7.49 -3.99
CA GLU A 149 -11.38 8.24 -4.17
C GLU A 149 -10.16 7.44 -3.71
N ILE A 150 -10.21 6.84 -2.52
CA ILE A 150 -9.13 5.99 -1.99
C ILE A 150 -8.87 4.80 -2.91
N ASN A 151 -9.92 4.11 -3.38
CA ASN A 151 -9.75 2.97 -4.30
C ASN A 151 -9.09 3.38 -5.62
N ASN A 152 -9.44 4.55 -6.17
CA ASN A 152 -8.81 5.06 -7.38
C ASN A 152 -7.33 5.35 -7.16
N GLN A 153 -6.98 5.97 -6.02
CA GLN A 153 -5.58 6.24 -5.66
C GLN A 153 -4.79 4.93 -5.50
N LEU A 154 -5.35 3.94 -4.78
CA LEU A 154 -4.76 2.62 -4.59
C LEU A 154 -4.51 1.89 -5.92
N LEU A 155 -5.45 1.99 -6.87
CA LEU A 155 -5.31 1.40 -8.20
C LEU A 155 -4.12 2.00 -8.97
N LEU A 156 -3.96 3.32 -8.91
CA LEU A 156 -2.84 4.02 -9.55
C LEU A 156 -1.50 3.62 -8.92
N GLU A 157 -1.41 3.61 -7.58
CA GLU A 157 -0.20 3.24 -6.86
C GLU A 157 0.19 1.77 -7.13
N ARG A 158 -0.78 0.85 -7.10
CA ARG A 158 -0.55 -0.56 -7.40
C ARG A 158 -0.02 -0.75 -8.82
N LYS A 159 -0.55 -0.01 -9.79
CA LYS A 159 -0.08 -0.07 -11.18
C LYS A 159 1.37 0.41 -11.30
N ALA A 160 1.70 1.56 -10.69
CA ALA A 160 3.06 2.08 -10.69
C ALA A 160 4.06 1.11 -10.01
N LEU A 161 3.67 0.50 -8.88
CA LEU A 161 4.47 -0.53 -8.21
C LEU A 161 4.67 -1.77 -9.07
N GLN A 162 3.64 -2.19 -9.81
CA GLN A 162 3.74 -3.34 -10.70
C GLN A 162 4.71 -3.04 -11.86
N GLU A 163 4.64 -1.85 -12.46
CA GLU A 163 5.56 -1.40 -13.50
C GLU A 163 7.01 -1.26 -13.01
N ALA A 164 7.22 -0.72 -11.80
CA ALA A 164 8.55 -0.63 -11.20
C ALA A 164 9.14 -2.03 -10.94
N ASN A 165 8.34 -2.97 -10.43
CA ASN A 165 8.78 -4.34 -10.19
C ASN A 165 9.10 -5.10 -11.49
N THR A 166 8.32 -4.90 -12.56
CA THR A 166 8.64 -5.51 -13.85
C THR A 166 9.94 -4.95 -14.42
N ALA A 167 10.12 -3.62 -14.39
CA ALA A 167 11.37 -2.99 -14.81
C ALA A 167 12.57 -3.45 -13.98
N LEU A 168 12.43 -3.62 -12.66
CA LEU A 168 13.50 -4.14 -11.82
C LEU A 168 13.87 -5.59 -12.21
N ARG A 169 12.88 -6.45 -12.45
CA ARG A 169 13.11 -7.84 -12.88
C ARG A 169 13.83 -7.90 -14.23
N THR A 170 13.50 -7.05 -15.18
CA THR A 170 14.18 -7.03 -16.49
C THR A 170 15.63 -6.55 -16.35
N VAL A 171 15.89 -5.53 -15.52
CA VAL A 171 17.26 -5.07 -15.23
C VAL A 171 18.07 -6.17 -14.55
N LEU A 172 17.51 -6.87 -13.56
CA LEU A 172 18.19 -7.98 -12.88
C LEU A 172 18.51 -9.14 -13.83
N ALA A 173 17.57 -9.50 -14.71
CA ALA A 173 17.80 -10.53 -15.72
C ALA A 173 18.97 -10.15 -16.64
N ARG A 174 18.98 -8.90 -17.14
CA ARG A 174 20.06 -8.40 -18.00
C ARG A 174 21.42 -8.40 -17.32
N ILE A 175 21.49 -8.01 -16.05
CA ILE A 175 22.75 -8.09 -15.26
C ILE A 175 23.22 -9.55 -15.15
N GLY A 176 22.30 -10.50 -14.97
CA GLY A 176 22.62 -11.93 -14.94
C GLY A 176 23.21 -12.40 -16.26
N GLU A 177 22.58 -12.03 -17.39
CA GLU A 177 23.02 -12.36 -18.74
C GLU A 177 24.39 -11.74 -19.07
N GLU A 178 24.59 -10.44 -18.79
CA GLU A 178 25.87 -9.76 -19.04
C GLU A 178 27.00 -10.38 -18.24
N LYS A 179 26.76 -10.73 -16.96
CA LYS A 179 27.76 -11.45 -16.15
C LYS A 179 28.10 -12.81 -16.77
N GLN A 180 27.10 -13.58 -17.19
CA GLN A 180 27.33 -14.87 -17.80
C GLN A 180 28.12 -14.75 -19.11
N SER A 181 27.82 -13.75 -19.94
CA SER A 181 28.56 -13.47 -21.17
C SER A 181 30.04 -13.18 -20.89
N ILE A 182 30.32 -12.34 -19.88
CA ILE A 182 31.71 -12.03 -19.48
C ILE A 182 32.44 -13.31 -19.05
N TYR A 183 31.79 -14.18 -18.26
CA TYR A 183 32.38 -15.45 -17.88
C TYR A 183 32.69 -16.33 -19.09
N THR A 184 31.76 -16.43 -20.05
CA THR A 184 31.98 -17.23 -21.27
C THR A 184 33.11 -16.67 -22.14
N ASP A 185 33.23 -15.35 -22.25
CA ASP A 185 34.26 -14.70 -23.06
C ASP A 185 35.65 -14.88 -22.44
N ILE A 186 35.76 -14.67 -21.13
CA ILE A 186 37.01 -14.92 -20.39
C ILE A 186 37.41 -16.39 -20.48
N LYS A 187 36.44 -17.33 -20.34
CA LYS A 187 36.69 -18.76 -20.50
C LYS A 187 37.23 -19.10 -21.88
N ALA A 188 36.60 -18.57 -22.92
CA ALA A 188 37.03 -18.80 -24.29
C ALA A 188 38.46 -18.31 -24.52
N ASN A 189 38.83 -17.15 -23.97
CA ASN A 189 40.19 -16.63 -24.06
C ASN A 189 41.20 -17.53 -23.34
N ILE A 190 40.86 -18.03 -22.15
CA ILE A 190 41.72 -18.96 -21.42
C ILE A 190 41.88 -20.27 -22.18
N ASP A 191 40.78 -20.93 -22.53
CA ASP A 191 40.79 -22.26 -23.15
C ASP A 191 41.41 -22.24 -24.55
N LYS A 192 41.17 -21.18 -25.35
CA LYS A 192 41.58 -21.13 -26.77
C LYS A 192 42.91 -20.41 -27.01
N ILE A 193 43.39 -19.58 -26.08
CA ILE A 193 44.61 -18.78 -26.27
C ILE A 193 45.63 -19.11 -25.19
N LEU A 194 45.28 -18.95 -23.91
CA LEU A 194 46.26 -19.05 -22.83
C LEU A 194 46.68 -20.49 -22.54
N ILE A 195 45.75 -21.44 -22.53
CA ILE A 195 46.04 -22.86 -22.28
C ILE A 195 46.95 -23.46 -23.36
N PRO A 196 46.72 -23.24 -24.68
CA PRO A 196 47.64 -23.70 -25.72
C PRO A 196 49.06 -23.15 -25.55
N ILE A 197 49.21 -21.84 -25.29
CA ILE A 197 50.52 -21.21 -25.07
C ILE A 197 51.21 -21.84 -23.86
N LEU A 198 50.46 -22.03 -22.77
CA LEU A 198 50.98 -22.64 -21.55
C LEU A 198 51.41 -24.10 -21.79
N HIS A 199 50.61 -24.87 -22.54
CA HIS A 199 50.94 -26.24 -22.92
C HIS A 199 52.27 -26.29 -23.67
N GLU A 200 52.43 -25.42 -24.67
CA GLU A 200 53.65 -25.32 -25.48
C GLU A 200 54.88 -24.92 -24.65
N LEU A 201 54.73 -23.94 -23.75
CA LEU A 201 55.78 -23.57 -22.79
C LEU A 201 56.15 -24.75 -21.86
N THR A 202 55.18 -25.54 -21.43
CA THR A 202 55.39 -26.67 -20.50
C THR A 202 56.25 -27.77 -21.12
N LEU A 203 56.17 -27.96 -22.44
CA LEU A 203 56.98 -28.94 -23.18
C LEU A 203 58.48 -28.62 -23.10
N HIS A 204 58.84 -27.34 -23.11
CA HIS A 204 60.22 -26.86 -23.11
C HIS A 204 60.82 -26.64 -21.70
N LEU A 205 60.04 -26.81 -20.63
CA LEU A 205 60.52 -26.59 -19.25
C LEU A 205 61.20 -27.83 -18.62
N PRO A 206 62.30 -27.64 -17.87
CA PRO A 206 62.90 -28.65 -16.98
C PRO A 206 61.90 -29.26 -15.99
N LYS A 207 62.10 -30.53 -15.59
CA LYS A 207 61.17 -31.29 -14.71
C LYS A 207 60.76 -30.55 -13.42
N ILE A 208 61.68 -29.83 -12.79
CA ILE A 208 61.41 -29.05 -11.56
C ILE A 208 60.48 -27.87 -11.82
N GLN A 209 60.50 -27.29 -13.02
CA GLN A 209 59.75 -26.09 -13.36
C GLN A 209 58.34 -26.39 -13.92
N ARG A 210 58.12 -27.61 -14.45
CA ARG A 210 56.80 -28.06 -14.93
C ARG A 210 55.70 -27.98 -13.88
N LYS A 211 56.04 -28.19 -12.61
CA LYS A 211 55.08 -28.09 -11.51
C LYS A 211 54.51 -26.67 -11.36
N TYR A 212 55.27 -25.63 -11.72
CA TYR A 212 54.79 -24.24 -11.75
C TYR A 212 53.90 -23.94 -12.94
N ALA A 213 54.20 -24.52 -14.10
CA ALA A 213 53.34 -24.41 -15.28
C ALA A 213 51.99 -25.08 -15.04
N GLU A 214 51.97 -26.26 -14.43
CA GLU A 214 50.74 -26.95 -14.00
C GLU A 214 49.92 -26.09 -13.01
N MET A 215 50.58 -25.47 -12.02
CA MET A 215 49.89 -24.53 -11.10
C MET A 215 49.31 -23.30 -11.83
N LEU A 216 50.02 -22.74 -12.79
CA LEU A 216 49.51 -21.64 -13.62
C LEU A 216 48.30 -22.10 -14.45
N ARG A 217 48.33 -23.32 -14.99
CA ARG A 217 47.19 -23.92 -15.71
C ARG A 217 45.96 -23.98 -14.82
N THR A 218 46.11 -24.59 -13.64
CA THR A 218 45.02 -24.73 -12.68
C THR A 218 44.51 -23.37 -12.21
N ASN A 219 45.38 -22.38 -11.97
CA ASN A 219 44.94 -21.04 -11.61
C ASN A 219 44.19 -20.32 -12.75
N LEU A 220 44.60 -20.51 -14.00
CA LEU A 220 43.89 -19.95 -15.16
C LEU A 220 42.52 -20.61 -15.35
N GLU A 221 42.44 -21.93 -15.23
CA GLU A 221 41.17 -22.66 -15.21
C GLU A 221 40.26 -22.20 -14.04
N ASP A 222 40.87 -21.88 -12.89
CA ASP A 222 40.17 -21.39 -11.69
C ASP A 222 39.78 -19.90 -11.73
N ILE A 223 40.41 -19.07 -12.56
CA ILE A 223 40.04 -17.64 -12.72
C ILE A 223 38.64 -17.48 -13.31
N VAL A 224 38.20 -18.46 -14.09
CA VAL A 224 36.84 -18.54 -14.66
C VAL A 224 35.90 -19.34 -13.75
N SER A 225 36.44 -20.03 -12.75
CA SER A 225 35.65 -20.76 -11.78
C SER A 225 34.98 -19.79 -10.81
N PRO A 226 33.72 -20.05 -10.41
CA PRO A 226 33.06 -19.30 -9.34
C PRO A 226 33.92 -19.16 -8.07
N PHE A 227 34.86 -20.07 -7.84
CA PHE A 227 35.69 -20.20 -6.64
C PHE A 227 36.38 -18.91 -6.16
N VAL A 228 37.10 -18.16 -7.02
CA VAL A 228 37.82 -16.93 -6.58
C VAL A 228 36.83 -15.82 -6.20
N SER A 229 35.70 -15.75 -6.91
CA SER A 229 34.61 -14.84 -6.61
C SER A 229 33.86 -15.23 -5.32
N HIS A 230 33.73 -16.53 -5.03
CA HIS A 230 33.12 -17.06 -3.80
C HIS A 230 34.05 -16.92 -2.60
N LEU A 231 35.37 -17.11 -2.73
CA LEU A 231 36.32 -16.88 -1.65
C LEU A 231 36.34 -15.41 -1.21
N SER A 232 36.36 -14.48 -2.18
CA SER A 232 36.32 -13.05 -1.89
C SER A 232 34.98 -12.59 -1.30
N LYS A 233 33.85 -13.16 -1.74
CA LYS A 233 32.51 -12.85 -1.20
C LYS A 233 32.22 -13.48 0.16
N ASN A 234 32.48 -14.78 0.31
CA ASN A 234 32.15 -15.52 1.54
C ASN A 234 33.18 -15.26 2.65
N PHE A 235 34.39 -14.83 2.29
CA PHE A 235 35.46 -14.57 3.25
C PHE A 235 36.20 -13.25 2.95
N LEU A 236 35.47 -12.14 3.08
CA LEU A 236 35.98 -10.75 3.04
C LEU A 236 37.18 -10.45 3.96
N SER A 237 37.48 -11.37 4.90
CA SER A 237 38.55 -11.23 5.90
C SER A 237 39.90 -11.83 5.46
N LEU A 238 39.95 -12.58 4.34
CA LEU A 238 41.18 -13.18 3.84
C LEU A 238 41.98 -12.19 2.98
N THR A 239 43.27 -12.09 3.28
CA THR A 239 44.23 -11.30 2.49
C THR A 239 44.58 -12.01 1.19
N SER A 240 45.09 -11.27 0.20
CA SER A 240 45.55 -11.83 -1.09
C SER A 240 46.56 -12.97 -0.93
N THR A 241 47.45 -12.87 0.07
CA THR A 241 48.42 -13.92 0.39
C THR A 241 47.76 -15.16 0.99
N GLU A 242 46.77 -14.99 1.86
CA GLU A 242 46.01 -16.12 2.42
C GLU A 242 45.16 -16.82 1.37
N ILE A 243 44.52 -16.07 0.46
CA ILE A 243 43.79 -16.63 -0.70
C ILE A 243 44.72 -17.47 -1.57
N THR A 244 45.92 -16.95 -1.86
CA THR A 244 46.93 -17.68 -2.65
C THR A 244 47.33 -18.99 -1.97
N ILE A 245 47.52 -18.97 -0.65
CA ILE A 245 47.88 -20.17 0.14
C ILE A 245 46.70 -21.15 0.22
N CYS A 246 45.45 -20.68 0.36
CA CYS A 246 44.27 -21.53 0.27
C CYS A 246 44.20 -22.28 -1.06
N ASN A 247 44.45 -21.60 -2.18
CA ASN A 247 44.46 -22.22 -3.51
C ASN A 247 45.52 -23.33 -3.61
N MET A 248 46.74 -23.07 -3.11
CA MET A 248 47.82 -24.05 -3.08
C MET A 248 47.50 -25.27 -2.20
N ILE A 249 46.79 -25.07 -1.08
CA ILE A 249 46.38 -26.16 -0.19
C ILE A 249 45.26 -26.99 -0.83
N ARG A 250 44.30 -26.34 -1.49
CA ARG A 250 43.20 -27.00 -2.20
C ARG A 250 43.70 -27.88 -3.35
N SER A 251 44.74 -27.44 -4.06
CA SER A 251 45.39 -28.22 -5.13
C SER A 251 46.28 -29.35 -4.61
N GLY A 252 46.35 -29.57 -3.30
CA GLY A 252 47.01 -30.72 -2.69
C GLY A 252 48.48 -30.51 -2.32
N LEU A 253 49.00 -29.29 -2.36
CA LEU A 253 50.40 -29.02 -2.02
C LEU A 253 50.67 -29.14 -0.51
N GLN A 254 51.80 -29.77 -0.18
CA GLN A 254 52.26 -29.89 1.19
C GLN A 254 52.95 -28.60 1.65
N THR A 255 52.97 -28.34 2.97
CA THR A 255 53.59 -27.13 3.55
C THR A 255 55.02 -26.89 3.07
N LYS A 256 55.82 -27.96 2.92
CA LYS A 256 57.20 -27.88 2.42
C LYS A 256 57.26 -27.35 0.99
N GLU A 257 56.35 -27.80 0.15
CA GLU A 257 56.26 -27.40 -1.25
C GLU A 257 55.78 -25.96 -1.36
N ILE A 258 54.76 -25.57 -0.59
CA ILE A 258 54.26 -24.19 -0.53
C ILE A 258 55.37 -23.23 -0.07
N ALA A 259 56.17 -23.63 0.92
CA ALA A 259 57.28 -22.82 1.43
C ALA A 259 58.34 -22.59 0.34
N GLN A 260 58.68 -23.65 -0.40
CA GLN A 260 59.61 -23.59 -1.52
C GLN A 260 59.08 -22.71 -2.67
N ILE A 261 57.79 -22.83 -2.99
CA ILE A 261 57.11 -22.04 -4.04
C ILE A 261 57.07 -20.55 -3.69
N ARG A 262 56.83 -20.23 -2.42
CA ARG A 262 56.70 -18.84 -1.94
C ARG A 262 58.04 -18.20 -1.58
N GLY A 263 59.14 -18.96 -1.59
CA GLY A 263 60.45 -18.47 -1.15
C GLY A 263 60.48 -18.08 0.34
N VAL A 264 59.68 -18.75 1.18
CA VAL A 264 59.58 -18.48 2.62
C VAL A 264 59.85 -19.73 3.44
N SER A 265 60.04 -19.57 4.76
CA SER A 265 60.21 -20.72 5.65
C SER A 265 58.92 -21.56 5.78
N MET A 266 59.06 -22.86 6.07
CA MET A 266 57.92 -23.72 6.41
C MET A 266 57.13 -23.18 7.61
N GLY A 267 57.81 -22.57 8.58
CA GLY A 267 57.18 -21.91 9.74
C GLY A 267 56.24 -20.77 9.33
N THR A 268 56.61 -19.99 8.31
CA THR A 268 55.79 -18.90 7.76
C THR A 268 54.51 -19.45 7.14
N VAL A 269 54.60 -20.53 6.36
CA VAL A 269 53.42 -21.17 5.76
C VAL A 269 52.49 -21.75 6.81
N ASN A 270 53.03 -22.40 7.85
CA ASN A 270 52.22 -22.91 8.96
C ASN A 270 51.49 -21.77 9.69
N ARG A 271 52.13 -20.62 9.86
CA ARG A 271 51.50 -19.42 10.45
C ARG A 271 50.33 -18.91 9.60
N HIS A 272 50.50 -18.87 8.27
CA HIS A 272 49.41 -18.54 7.36
C HIS A 272 48.28 -19.58 7.39
N ARG A 273 48.58 -20.89 7.44
CA ARG A 273 47.58 -21.95 7.58
C ARG A 273 46.75 -21.79 8.85
N GLU A 274 47.39 -21.44 9.95
CA GLU A 274 46.73 -21.18 11.23
C GLU A 274 45.83 -19.93 11.17
N HIS A 275 46.30 -18.86 10.55
CA HIS A 275 45.48 -17.67 10.32
C HIS A 275 44.27 -17.95 9.43
N ILE A 276 44.46 -18.73 8.36
CA ILE A 276 43.39 -19.19 7.48
C ILE A 276 42.38 -20.01 8.29
N ARG A 277 42.82 -21.01 9.08
CA ARG A 277 41.92 -21.80 9.94
C ARG A 277 41.12 -20.94 10.90
N ARG A 278 41.75 -19.93 11.51
CA ARG A 278 41.08 -18.97 12.41
C ARG A 278 40.03 -18.15 11.70
N LYS A 279 40.37 -17.60 10.52
CA LYS A 279 39.45 -16.79 9.71
C LYS A 279 38.31 -17.62 9.11
N LEU A 280 38.55 -18.90 8.84
CA LEU A 280 37.54 -19.89 8.41
C LEU A 280 36.80 -20.54 9.59
N LYS A 281 37.12 -20.18 10.84
CA LYS A 281 36.49 -20.70 12.07
C LYS A 281 36.59 -22.23 12.25
N ILE A 282 37.71 -22.83 11.83
CA ILE A 282 37.99 -24.27 11.94
C ILE A 282 39.21 -24.58 12.82
N THR A 283 39.65 -23.64 13.66
CA THR A 283 40.86 -23.80 14.48
C THR A 283 40.82 -25.02 15.40
N ASN A 284 39.65 -25.28 16.00
CA ASN A 284 39.45 -26.33 17.02
C ASN A 284 38.64 -27.52 16.51
N SER A 285 38.51 -27.68 15.19
CA SER A 285 37.83 -28.83 14.60
C SER A 285 38.86 -29.80 14.03
N ASP A 286 38.57 -31.10 14.13
CA ASP A 286 39.40 -32.18 13.57
C ASP A 286 39.27 -32.28 12.03
N ILE A 287 38.99 -31.14 11.40
CA ILE A 287 38.74 -31.03 9.97
C ILE A 287 40.04 -30.67 9.26
N ASN A 288 40.41 -31.48 8.26
CA ASN A 288 41.53 -31.20 7.39
C ASN A 288 41.23 -29.95 6.53
N LEU A 289 42.14 -28.97 6.57
CA LEU A 289 41.99 -27.71 5.83
C LEU A 289 41.86 -27.92 4.31
N ALA A 290 42.58 -28.88 3.71
CA ALA A 290 42.48 -29.17 2.29
C ALA A 290 41.12 -29.77 1.92
N THR A 291 40.63 -30.72 2.73
CA THR A 291 39.31 -31.34 2.55
C THR A 291 38.20 -30.31 2.73
N TYR A 292 38.29 -29.44 3.74
CA TYR A 292 37.33 -28.36 3.97
C TYR A 292 37.23 -27.39 2.78
N LEU A 293 38.38 -27.02 2.20
CA LEU A 293 38.45 -26.15 1.03
C LEU A 293 37.93 -26.83 -0.26
N GLN A 294 37.90 -28.16 -0.30
CA GLN A 294 37.36 -28.93 -1.43
C GLN A 294 35.85 -29.21 -1.29
N SER A 295 35.34 -29.44 -0.08
CA SER A 295 33.96 -29.89 0.16
C SER A 295 32.93 -28.78 0.34
N ASN A 296 33.27 -27.67 0.98
CA ASN A 296 32.30 -26.61 1.32
C ASN A 296 32.17 -25.51 0.24
N MET A 297 32.81 -25.70 -0.91
CA MET A 297 32.95 -24.65 -1.94
C MET A 297 32.84 -25.17 -3.37
N SER A 298 32.20 -26.35 -3.54
CA SER A 298 31.86 -26.98 -4.82
C SER A 298 30.36 -26.88 -5.18
N GLU A 299 29.56 -26.20 -4.33
CA GLU A 299 28.15 -25.81 -4.59
C GLU A 299 28.02 -24.31 -4.89
#